data_AF-A0A0V1HFT9-F1
#
_entry.id   AF-A0A0V1HFT9-F1
#
_cell.length_a   1.000
_cell.length_b   1.000
_cell.length_c   1.000
_cell.angle_alpha   90.00
_cell.angle_beta   90.00
_cell.angle_gamma   90.00
#
_symmetry.space_group_name_H-M   'P 1'
#
loop_
_entity.id
_entity.type
_entity.pdbx_description
1 polymer ?
#
loop_
_entity_poly.entity_id
_entity_poly.type
_entity_poly.pdbx_seq_one_letter_code
_entity_poly.pdbx_strand_id
1 'polypeptide(L)'
;LFSQGAVLVATVAFPVVANDSFRGVVGASALITELQQMAPLYMLGTHSYTFIVDNNGYVVHHPQLRPLYMGKAKPHYNSMDIMEMEVLADNYLENGSLANPVDYDSDLRRHLADGVSSKDFLRKFSQKIIWACDGSNNLRRVYLQNNVYYYRGINNTLMSLALAVPEDSRYRIALPSTYSPYPFKNIDFKWFSGTNWRLHPDWHYCRINDSDYSMTKEEAFVINMRHYSETGRIARNCALYTYLIERLLFDAEVTSQMDSAWIQESRLDERKGVHLVYLATHAGLTRFVSMDLKDVQYQPDVQTWQSDDNRTEELPVTLDKPYFHFSKRHTRALDEVFYKRAMQFLNGEFVFDVNITNNIYLKNGSQTYPHAKDGRSIIVTGNRAILVRDDYGNEAPASVVGFEMLYASFEEMIYNASHKMCHFNSKVRCYLLDEHGYIVYASLPHTSQERVHYLRQFFGHLSLENTENGAIERYLMKKLVDLFVYQK
;
A
#
# COMPACT_ATOMS: atom_id res chain seq x y z
N LEU A 1 -23.38 4.34 -1.39
CA LEU A 1 -23.43 5.52 -2.30
C LEU A 1 -22.24 5.44 -3.25
N PHE A 2 -22.43 4.76 -4.39
CA PHE A 2 -21.43 4.75 -5.45
C PHE A 2 -21.39 6.16 -6.04
N SER A 3 -20.27 6.88 -5.89
CA SER A 3 -20.02 8.02 -6.77
C SER A 3 -20.07 7.49 -8.20
N GLN A 4 -20.83 8.13 -9.07
CA GLN A 4 -20.75 7.93 -10.52
C GLN A 4 -19.31 8.23 -10.98
N GLY A 5 -18.42 7.25 -10.86
CA GLY A 5 -17.06 7.29 -11.36
C GLY A 5 -17.02 6.60 -12.71
N ALA A 6 -16.30 7.18 -13.67
CA ALA A 6 -16.03 6.50 -14.93
C ALA A 6 -15.28 5.19 -14.66
N VAL A 7 -15.81 4.07 -15.16
CA VAL A 7 -15.21 2.74 -15.04
C VAL A 7 -14.62 2.36 -16.39
N LEU A 8 -13.40 1.80 -16.39
CA LEU A 8 -12.78 1.29 -17.60
C LEU A 8 -13.42 -0.04 -18.00
N VAL A 9 -13.75 -0.15 -19.28
CA VAL A 9 -14.41 -1.31 -19.88
C VAL A 9 -13.64 -1.73 -21.12
N ALA A 10 -13.37 -3.02 -21.25
CA ALA A 10 -12.93 -3.61 -22.51
C ALA A 10 -14.14 -4.20 -23.23
N THR A 11 -14.32 -3.84 -24.51
CA THR A 11 -15.40 -4.35 -25.34
C THR A 11 -14.84 -5.19 -26.46
N VAL A 12 -15.21 -6.46 -26.51
CA VAL A 12 -14.95 -7.34 -27.66
C VAL A 12 -16.11 -7.20 -28.63
N ALA A 13 -15.81 -6.94 -29.89
CA ALA A 13 -16.81 -6.68 -30.92
C ALA A 13 -16.68 -7.68 -32.08
N PHE A 14 -17.80 -8.25 -32.52
CA PHE A 14 -17.88 -9.20 -33.63
C PHE A 14 -18.78 -8.66 -34.74
N PRO A 15 -18.34 -8.67 -36.01
CA PRO A 15 -19.20 -8.28 -37.13
C PRO A 15 -20.28 -9.35 -37.36
N VAL A 16 -21.51 -8.91 -37.57
CA VAL A 16 -22.63 -9.76 -37.98
C VAL A 16 -22.76 -9.67 -39.49
N VAL A 17 -22.50 -10.78 -40.18
CA VAL A 17 -22.62 -10.90 -41.63
C VAL A 17 -23.72 -11.92 -41.94
N ALA A 18 -24.67 -11.55 -42.80
CA ALA A 18 -25.74 -12.44 -43.24
C ALA A 18 -25.98 -12.29 -44.74
N ASN A 19 -25.94 -13.40 -45.47
CA ASN A 19 -25.97 -13.48 -46.93
C ASN A 19 -24.87 -12.59 -47.56
N ASP A 20 -23.62 -12.76 -47.11
CA ASP A 20 -22.45 -11.99 -47.55
C ASP A 20 -22.57 -10.47 -47.43
N SER A 21 -23.56 -10.00 -46.65
CA SER A 21 -23.83 -8.59 -46.41
C SER A 21 -23.65 -8.27 -44.93
N PHE A 22 -22.86 -7.24 -44.65
CA PHE A 22 -22.68 -6.71 -43.30
C PHE A 22 -24.01 -6.18 -42.75
N ARG A 23 -24.37 -6.65 -41.56
CA ARG A 23 -25.64 -6.31 -40.88
C ARG A 23 -25.45 -5.44 -39.64
N GLY A 24 -24.27 -5.50 -39.03
CA GLY A 24 -23.97 -4.73 -37.83
C GLY A 24 -22.83 -5.33 -37.02
N VAL A 25 -22.70 -4.90 -35.78
CA VAL A 25 -21.68 -5.36 -34.84
C VAL A 25 -22.35 -5.72 -33.52
N VAL A 26 -21.99 -6.87 -32.96
CA VAL A 26 -22.36 -7.24 -31.59
C VAL A 26 -21.15 -7.02 -30.70
N GLY A 27 -21.33 -6.30 -29.60
CA GLY A 27 -20.30 -6.04 -28.61
C GLY A 27 -20.63 -6.72 -27.28
N ALA A 28 -19.62 -7.32 -26.64
CA ALA A 28 -19.68 -7.77 -25.26
C ALA A 28 -18.61 -7.03 -24.45
N SER A 29 -19.03 -6.43 -23.34
CA SER A 29 -18.20 -5.56 -22.52
C SER A 29 -17.90 -6.22 -21.17
N ALA A 30 -16.62 -6.20 -20.76
CA ALA A 30 -16.16 -6.65 -19.45
C ALA A 30 -15.49 -5.50 -18.70
N LEU A 31 -15.65 -5.46 -17.38
CA LEU A 31 -14.98 -4.45 -16.56
C LEU A 31 -13.49 -4.80 -16.46
N ILE A 32 -12.60 -3.81 -16.61
CA ILE A 32 -11.15 -4.06 -16.43
C ILE A 32 -10.85 -4.56 -15.00
N THR A 33 -11.69 -4.23 -14.02
CA THR A 33 -11.60 -4.73 -12.65
C THR A 33 -11.80 -6.25 -12.55
N GLU A 34 -12.53 -6.88 -13.48
CA GLU A 34 -12.68 -8.34 -13.51
C GLU A 34 -11.38 -9.01 -13.98
N LEU A 35 -10.66 -8.38 -14.92
CA LEU A 35 -9.34 -8.86 -15.34
C LEU A 35 -8.32 -8.80 -14.19
N GLN A 36 -8.40 -7.76 -13.35
CA GLN A 36 -7.56 -7.64 -12.15
C GLN A 36 -7.81 -8.78 -11.15
N GLN A 37 -9.03 -9.30 -11.06
CA GLN A 37 -9.36 -10.40 -10.16
C GLN A 37 -8.75 -11.74 -10.60
N MET A 38 -8.38 -11.89 -11.88
CA MET A 38 -7.76 -13.13 -12.40
C MET A 38 -6.28 -13.27 -11.99
N ALA A 39 -5.62 -12.16 -11.66
CA ALA A 39 -4.22 -12.13 -11.25
C ALA A 39 -4.06 -11.31 -9.96
N PRO A 40 -4.63 -11.78 -8.84
CA PRO A 40 -4.70 -10.99 -7.62
C PRO A 40 -3.35 -10.94 -6.90
N LEU A 41 -3.10 -9.85 -6.18
CA LEU A 41 -1.82 -9.60 -5.52
C LEU A 41 -1.47 -10.66 -4.46
N TYR A 42 -2.43 -11.27 -3.76
CA TYR A 42 -2.13 -12.40 -2.86
C TYR A 42 -1.54 -13.63 -3.55
N MET A 43 -1.71 -13.74 -4.87
CA MET A 43 -1.03 -14.76 -5.67
C MET A 43 0.29 -14.26 -6.25
N LEU A 44 0.42 -12.96 -6.56
CA LEU A 44 1.59 -12.42 -7.26
C LEU A 44 2.71 -11.92 -6.34
N GLY A 45 2.41 -11.46 -5.12
CA GLY A 45 3.37 -10.66 -4.36
C GLY A 45 3.04 -9.18 -4.42
N THR A 46 3.67 -8.40 -3.55
CA THR A 46 3.41 -6.96 -3.40
C THR A 46 3.87 -6.13 -4.60
N HIS A 47 4.99 -6.49 -5.23
CA HIS A 47 5.61 -5.72 -6.31
C HIS A 47 5.53 -6.40 -7.68
N SER A 48 5.12 -7.67 -7.73
CA SER A 48 4.82 -8.33 -9.00
C SER A 48 3.45 -7.90 -9.50
N TYR A 49 3.30 -7.78 -10.81
CA TYR A 49 2.03 -7.40 -11.40
C TYR A 49 1.88 -7.97 -12.80
N THR A 50 0.62 -8.07 -13.22
CA THR A 50 0.28 -8.40 -14.60
C THR A 50 -0.21 -7.18 -15.34
N PHE A 51 -0.02 -7.21 -16.65
CA PHE A 51 -0.55 -6.20 -17.56
C PHE A 51 -0.89 -6.84 -18.90
N ILE A 52 -1.75 -6.17 -19.67
CA ILE A 52 -2.20 -6.63 -20.99
C ILE A 52 -1.89 -5.54 -22.00
N VAL A 53 -1.31 -5.94 -23.13
CA VAL A 53 -1.12 -5.07 -24.29
C VAL A 53 -1.86 -5.58 -25.52
N ASP A 54 -2.24 -4.67 -26.40
CA ASP A 54 -2.76 -5.00 -27.73
C ASP A 54 -1.63 -5.27 -28.73
N ASN A 55 -2.00 -5.55 -29.98
CA ASN A 55 -1.07 -5.83 -31.08
C ASN A 55 -0.32 -4.60 -31.62
N ASN A 56 -0.60 -3.41 -31.09
CA ASN A 56 0.17 -2.20 -31.37
C ASN A 56 1.18 -1.90 -30.25
N GLY A 57 1.13 -2.64 -29.13
CA GLY A 57 1.91 -2.36 -27.92
C GLY A 57 1.23 -1.38 -26.96
N TYR A 58 -0.06 -1.05 -27.18
CA TYR A 58 -0.82 -0.19 -26.30
C TYR A 58 -1.35 -0.94 -25.10
N VAL A 59 -1.28 -0.28 -23.95
CA VAL A 59 -1.66 -0.84 -22.65
C VAL A 59 -3.19 -0.88 -22.53
N VAL A 60 -3.75 -2.09 -22.45
CA VAL A 60 -5.17 -2.33 -22.16
C VAL A 60 -5.41 -2.33 -20.65
N HIS A 61 -4.49 -2.93 -19.89
CA HIS A 61 -4.52 -2.98 -18.43
C HIS A 61 -3.10 -2.91 -17.89
N HIS A 62 -2.88 -2.07 -16.88
CA HIS A 62 -1.64 -2.02 -16.10
C HIS A 62 -1.96 -1.36 -14.73
N PRO A 63 -1.33 -1.77 -13.60
CA PRO A 63 -1.65 -1.18 -12.29
C PRO A 63 -1.40 0.33 -12.19
N GLN A 64 -0.47 0.86 -12.98
CA GLN A 64 -0.18 2.30 -13.04
C GLN A 64 -0.89 3.03 -14.18
N LEU A 65 -1.74 2.35 -14.96
CA LEU A 65 -2.56 3.03 -15.96
C LEU A 65 -3.54 3.97 -15.25
N ARG A 66 -3.39 5.27 -15.51
CA ARG A 66 -4.19 6.34 -14.91
C ARG A 66 -5.05 7.00 -15.99
N PRO A 67 -6.19 6.39 -16.36
CA PRO A 67 -7.03 6.85 -17.46
C PRO A 67 -7.70 8.20 -17.20
N LEU A 68 -7.89 8.55 -15.92
CA LEU A 68 -8.59 9.74 -15.50
C LEU A 68 -7.63 10.75 -14.86
N TYR A 69 -7.88 12.04 -15.09
CA TYR A 69 -7.30 13.16 -14.37
C TYR A 69 -8.43 14.12 -13.97
N MET A 70 -8.55 14.41 -12.68
CA MET A 70 -9.64 15.25 -12.12
C MET A 70 -11.03 14.80 -12.59
N GLY A 71 -11.26 13.48 -12.66
CA GLY A 71 -12.52 12.88 -13.11
C GLY A 71 -12.77 12.88 -14.61
N LYS A 72 -11.85 13.43 -15.42
CA LYS A 72 -11.95 13.44 -16.89
C LYS A 72 -10.97 12.47 -17.51
N ALA A 73 -11.35 11.83 -18.61
CA ALA A 73 -10.43 10.99 -19.37
C ALA A 73 -9.23 11.81 -19.85
N LYS A 74 -8.02 11.31 -19.64
CA LYS A 74 -6.81 11.91 -20.21
C LYS A 74 -6.84 11.74 -21.72
N PRO A 75 -6.37 12.72 -22.52
CA PRO A 75 -6.15 12.50 -23.94
C PRO A 75 -5.27 11.26 -24.15
N HIS A 76 -5.57 10.48 -25.19
CA HIS A 76 -4.73 9.33 -25.60
C HIS A 76 -4.53 8.23 -24.55
N TYR A 77 -5.34 8.18 -23.48
CA TYR A 77 -5.20 7.14 -22.46
C TYR A 77 -5.35 5.71 -23.00
N ASN A 78 -6.07 5.56 -24.11
CA ASN A 78 -6.35 4.30 -24.80
C ASN A 78 -5.30 3.92 -25.85
N SER A 79 -4.33 4.80 -26.10
CA SER A 79 -3.19 4.57 -27.01
C SER A 79 -1.86 4.81 -26.29
N MET A 80 -1.86 4.60 -24.97
CA MET A 80 -0.68 4.72 -24.13
C MET A 80 0.21 3.50 -24.34
N ASP A 81 1.47 3.74 -24.67
CA ASP A 81 2.42 2.69 -24.95
C ASP A 81 2.98 2.02 -23.70
N ILE A 82 3.35 0.74 -23.77
CA ILE A 82 4.03 0.09 -22.65
C ILE A 82 5.39 0.73 -22.34
N MET A 83 6.14 1.18 -23.35
CA MET A 83 7.45 1.82 -23.15
C MET A 83 7.33 3.29 -22.68
N GLU A 84 6.15 3.89 -22.83
CA GLU A 84 5.81 5.19 -22.21
C GLU A 84 5.35 5.02 -20.76
N MET A 85 4.60 3.94 -20.48
CA MET A 85 4.08 3.63 -19.15
C MET A 85 5.19 3.25 -18.17
N GLU A 86 6.06 2.32 -18.58
CA GLU A 86 7.15 1.81 -17.76
C GLU A 86 8.43 2.56 -18.09
N VAL A 87 8.67 3.67 -17.37
CA VAL A 87 9.84 4.49 -17.64
C VAL A 87 11.11 3.80 -17.15
N LEU A 88 12.11 3.74 -18.04
CA LEU A 88 13.42 3.20 -17.76
C LEU A 88 14.16 3.99 -16.67
N ALA A 89 14.90 3.27 -15.82
CA ALA A 89 15.63 3.84 -14.69
C ALA A 89 16.90 4.62 -15.06
N ASP A 90 17.44 4.43 -16.26
CA ASP A 90 18.59 5.18 -16.76
C ASP A 90 18.19 6.49 -17.45
N ASN A 91 16.88 6.73 -17.59
CA ASN A 91 16.36 7.97 -18.14
C ASN A 91 16.47 9.10 -17.12
N TYR A 92 16.72 10.31 -17.61
CA TYR A 92 16.80 11.52 -16.79
C TYR A 92 16.12 12.67 -17.52
N LEU A 93 15.83 13.75 -16.80
CA LEU A 93 15.23 14.94 -17.40
C LEU A 93 16.32 15.89 -17.91
N GLU A 94 16.23 16.26 -19.18
CA GLU A 94 17.04 17.31 -19.80
C GLU A 94 16.10 18.40 -20.33
N ASN A 95 16.23 19.62 -19.80
CA ASN A 95 15.37 20.76 -20.16
C ASN A 95 13.86 20.49 -20.07
N GLY A 96 13.44 19.66 -19.11
CA GLY A 96 12.03 19.32 -18.87
C GLY A 96 11.45 18.25 -19.81
N SER A 97 12.28 17.61 -20.64
CA SER A 97 11.93 16.44 -21.45
C SER A 97 12.78 15.23 -21.03
N LEU A 98 12.31 14.02 -21.31
CA LEU A 98 13.13 12.82 -21.15
C LEU A 98 14.34 12.90 -22.08
N ALA A 99 15.53 12.74 -21.52
CA ALA A 99 16.79 12.82 -22.26
C ALA A 99 16.93 11.64 -23.23
N ASN A 100 16.51 10.45 -22.80
CA ASN A 100 16.42 9.28 -23.66
C ASN A 100 15.00 9.20 -24.23
N PRO A 101 14.83 9.28 -25.56
CA PRO A 101 13.54 9.04 -26.20
C PRO A 101 13.01 7.65 -25.85
N VAL A 102 11.69 7.49 -25.88
CA VAL A 102 11.04 6.20 -25.69
C VAL A 102 11.46 5.26 -26.84
N ASP A 103 11.98 4.08 -26.48
CA ASP A 103 12.37 3.06 -27.45
C ASP A 103 11.16 2.22 -27.88
N TYR A 104 10.43 2.72 -28.89
CA TYR A 104 9.30 2.00 -29.49
C TYR A 104 9.73 0.77 -30.31
N ASP A 105 11.01 0.53 -30.55
CA ASP A 105 11.52 -0.67 -31.25
C ASP A 105 12.13 -1.71 -30.29
N SER A 106 11.90 -1.54 -28.98
CA SER A 106 12.46 -2.44 -27.97
C SER A 106 12.05 -3.90 -28.21
N ASP A 107 12.98 -4.81 -27.98
CA ASP A 107 12.75 -6.25 -28.11
C ASP A 107 11.53 -6.71 -27.30
N LEU A 108 11.43 -6.26 -26.04
CA LEU A 108 10.30 -6.58 -25.16
C LEU A 108 8.98 -6.15 -25.82
N ARG A 109 8.88 -4.89 -26.24
CA ARG A 109 7.66 -4.34 -26.83
C ARG A 109 7.28 -5.04 -28.12
N ARG A 110 8.24 -5.35 -29.01
CA ARG A 110 7.98 -6.13 -30.24
C ARG A 110 7.37 -7.50 -29.94
N HIS A 111 7.90 -8.22 -28.95
CA HIS A 111 7.40 -9.55 -28.62
C HIS A 111 6.04 -9.51 -27.91
N LEU A 112 5.80 -8.48 -27.11
CA LEU A 112 4.49 -8.25 -26.50
C LEU A 112 3.43 -7.92 -27.55
N ALA A 113 3.75 -7.06 -28.53
CA ALA A 113 2.83 -6.64 -29.59
C ALA A 113 2.57 -7.74 -30.65
N ASP A 114 3.53 -8.63 -30.91
CA ASP A 114 3.34 -9.67 -31.93
C ASP A 114 2.17 -10.62 -31.58
N GLY A 115 1.96 -10.95 -30.30
CA GLY A 115 0.82 -11.72 -29.80
C GLY A 115 0.66 -13.17 -30.31
N VAL A 116 1.32 -13.52 -31.43
CA VAL A 116 1.12 -14.74 -32.21
C VAL A 116 2.31 -15.70 -32.09
N SER A 117 3.55 -15.20 -32.06
CA SER A 117 4.76 -16.04 -31.92
C SER A 117 5.14 -16.37 -30.47
N SER A 118 4.33 -15.93 -29.50
CA SER A 118 4.60 -16.02 -28.05
C SER A 118 3.88 -17.19 -27.37
N LYS A 119 3.78 -18.35 -28.03
CA LYS A 119 3.02 -19.51 -27.50
C LYS A 119 3.68 -20.18 -26.29
N ASP A 120 5.00 -20.04 -26.13
CA ASP A 120 5.79 -20.61 -25.04
C ASP A 120 6.53 -19.51 -24.24
N PHE A 121 6.60 -19.64 -22.91
CA PHE A 121 7.37 -18.77 -21.99
C PHE A 121 8.90 -18.93 -22.14
N LEU A 122 9.41 -19.06 -23.36
CA LEU A 122 10.82 -19.39 -23.61
C LEU A 122 11.74 -18.18 -23.46
N ARG A 123 11.32 -17.02 -23.93
CA ARG A 123 12.13 -15.80 -23.88
C ARG A 123 11.71 -14.94 -22.70
N LYS A 124 12.69 -14.57 -21.87
CA LYS A 124 12.52 -13.63 -20.77
C LYS A 124 13.21 -12.32 -21.15
N PHE A 125 12.61 -11.22 -20.73
CA PHE A 125 13.23 -9.91 -20.84
C PHE A 125 13.44 -9.34 -19.45
N SER A 126 14.50 -8.56 -19.28
CA SER A 126 14.77 -7.87 -18.04
C SER A 126 14.83 -6.38 -18.31
N GLN A 127 14.14 -5.59 -17.48
CA GLN A 127 14.14 -4.14 -17.58
C GLN A 127 14.15 -3.53 -16.19
N LYS A 128 14.93 -2.47 -16.01
CA LYS A 128 14.96 -1.69 -14.78
C LYS A 128 14.09 -0.46 -14.96
N ILE A 129 13.02 -0.38 -14.19
CA ILE A 129 11.99 0.64 -14.34
C ILE A 129 11.85 1.48 -13.07
N ILE A 130 11.16 2.60 -13.20
CA ILE A 130 10.74 3.45 -12.08
C ILE A 130 9.28 3.15 -11.73
N TRP A 131 9.02 2.77 -10.48
CA TRP A 131 7.71 2.34 -10.00
C TRP A 131 7.15 3.26 -8.92
N ALA A 132 6.02 3.90 -9.19
CA ALA A 132 5.28 4.71 -8.23
C ALA A 132 4.56 3.87 -7.16
N CYS A 133 4.77 4.22 -5.88
CA CYS A 133 4.23 3.47 -4.74
C CYS A 133 3.05 4.14 -4.02
N ASP A 134 2.87 5.47 -4.12
CA ASP A 134 1.83 6.21 -3.36
C ASP A 134 0.40 6.09 -3.95
N GLY A 135 0.13 5.05 -4.73
CA GLY A 135 -1.18 4.76 -5.33
C GLY A 135 -1.48 5.52 -6.63
N SER A 136 -2.69 5.33 -7.15
CA SER A 136 -3.10 5.77 -8.50
C SER A 136 -3.14 7.29 -8.70
N ASN A 137 -3.27 8.05 -7.63
CA ASN A 137 -3.50 9.50 -7.69
C ASN A 137 -2.29 10.32 -7.23
N ASN A 138 -1.18 9.65 -6.90
CA ASN A 138 -0.01 10.31 -6.33
C ASN A 138 1.28 9.74 -6.95
N LEU A 139 2.26 10.62 -7.16
CA LEU A 139 3.58 10.29 -7.72
C LEU A 139 4.70 10.83 -6.84
N ARG A 140 4.43 11.00 -5.54
CA ARG A 140 5.41 11.56 -4.60
C ARG A 140 6.64 10.66 -4.46
N ARG A 141 6.46 9.34 -4.36
CA ARG A 141 7.52 8.36 -4.12
C ARG A 141 7.56 7.31 -5.21
N VAL A 142 8.76 7.08 -5.74
CA VAL A 142 9.00 6.17 -6.87
C VAL A 142 10.27 5.36 -6.61
N TYR A 143 10.20 4.05 -6.78
CA TYR A 143 11.30 3.13 -6.47
C TYR A 143 11.84 2.49 -7.74
N LEU A 144 13.11 2.10 -7.73
CA LEU A 144 13.68 1.34 -8.83
C LEU A 144 13.28 -0.13 -8.69
N GLN A 145 12.80 -0.72 -9.77
CA GLN A 145 12.41 -2.12 -9.80
C GLN A 145 13.09 -2.83 -10.98
N ASN A 146 13.87 -3.87 -10.69
CA ASN A 146 14.46 -4.74 -11.70
C ASN A 146 13.47 -5.86 -12.01
N ASN A 147 12.72 -5.72 -13.10
CA ASN A 147 11.70 -6.68 -13.50
C ASN A 147 12.24 -7.71 -14.49
N VAL A 148 11.83 -8.96 -14.29
CA VAL A 148 11.88 -10.02 -15.29
C VAL A 148 10.47 -10.24 -15.82
N TYR A 149 10.31 -10.08 -17.13
CA TYR A 149 9.03 -10.16 -17.82
C TYR A 149 8.82 -11.54 -18.41
N TYR A 150 7.68 -12.13 -18.06
CA TYR A 150 7.14 -13.36 -18.60
C TYR A 150 5.87 -13.00 -19.38
N TYR A 151 5.67 -13.51 -20.58
CA TYR A 151 4.52 -13.11 -21.39
C TYR A 151 4.01 -14.24 -22.26
N ARG A 152 2.74 -14.12 -22.66
CA ARG A 152 2.07 -15.06 -23.57
C ARG A 152 0.92 -14.38 -24.30
N GLY A 153 0.73 -14.72 -25.57
CA GLY A 153 -0.47 -14.36 -26.31
C GLY A 153 -1.74 -14.95 -25.68
N ILE A 154 -2.81 -14.17 -25.61
CA ILE A 154 -4.12 -14.62 -25.15
C ILE A 154 -4.81 -15.33 -26.30
N ASN A 155 -5.20 -16.60 -26.09
CA ASN A 155 -5.85 -17.39 -27.14
C ASN A 155 -7.11 -16.70 -27.68
N ASN A 156 -7.28 -16.74 -29.00
CA ASN A 156 -8.39 -16.14 -29.74
C ASN A 156 -8.50 -14.61 -29.64
N THR A 157 -7.42 -13.91 -29.23
CA THR A 157 -7.31 -12.46 -29.32
C THR A 157 -5.97 -12.07 -29.95
N LEU A 158 -5.80 -10.78 -30.25
CA LEU A 158 -4.53 -10.21 -30.69
C LEU A 158 -3.73 -9.61 -29.51
N MET A 159 -4.13 -9.90 -28.27
CA MET A 159 -3.55 -9.31 -27.07
C MET A 159 -2.56 -10.25 -26.41
N SER A 160 -1.59 -9.69 -25.70
CA SER A 160 -0.64 -10.45 -24.87
C SER A 160 -0.86 -10.14 -23.39
N LEU A 161 -0.83 -11.19 -22.57
CA LEU A 161 -0.73 -11.09 -21.12
C LEU A 161 0.75 -11.14 -20.72
N ALA A 162 1.18 -10.20 -19.91
CA ALA A 162 2.51 -10.18 -19.32
C ALA A 162 2.45 -10.20 -17.79
N LEU A 163 3.47 -10.79 -17.19
CA LEU A 163 3.74 -10.85 -15.77
C LEU A 163 5.15 -10.27 -15.54
N ALA A 164 5.22 -9.14 -14.86
CA ALA A 164 6.46 -8.55 -14.39
C ALA A 164 6.75 -9.07 -12.98
N VAL A 165 7.92 -9.71 -12.80
CA VAL A 165 8.38 -10.22 -11.52
C VAL A 165 9.69 -9.51 -11.14
N PRO A 166 9.69 -8.68 -10.09
CA PRO A 166 10.91 -8.14 -9.50
C PRO A 166 11.91 -9.25 -9.13
N GLU A 167 13.18 -9.07 -9.44
CA GLU A 167 14.24 -10.07 -9.14
C GLU A 167 14.36 -10.40 -7.64
N ASP A 168 14.12 -9.40 -6.79
CA ASP A 168 14.13 -9.47 -5.33
C ASP A 168 12.86 -10.12 -4.74
N SER A 169 11.80 -10.27 -5.53
CA SER A 169 10.54 -10.94 -5.15
C SER A 169 10.39 -12.34 -5.76
N ARG A 170 11.51 -13.00 -6.09
CA ARG A 170 11.50 -14.33 -6.74
C ARG A 170 10.93 -15.44 -5.87
N TYR A 171 11.17 -15.40 -4.56
CA TYR A 171 10.78 -16.45 -3.63
C TYR A 171 9.52 -16.09 -2.86
N ARG A 172 8.74 -17.13 -2.51
CA ARG A 172 7.55 -17.01 -1.68
C ARG A 172 7.53 -18.14 -0.66
N ILE A 173 6.93 -17.86 0.49
CA ILE A 173 6.71 -18.86 1.52
C ILE A 173 5.71 -19.87 0.97
N ALA A 174 6.12 -21.13 0.83
CA ALA A 174 5.21 -22.22 0.50
C ALA A 174 4.31 -22.54 1.70
N LEU A 175 3.07 -22.91 1.44
CA LEU A 175 2.21 -23.47 2.49
C LEU A 175 2.76 -24.84 2.90
N PRO A 176 2.69 -25.22 4.19
CA PRO A 176 3.04 -26.56 4.64
C PRO A 176 2.30 -27.59 3.77
N SER A 177 3.06 -28.55 3.24
CA SER A 177 2.64 -29.43 2.15
C SER A 177 1.27 -30.10 2.33
N THR A 178 0.44 -29.88 1.33
CA THR A 178 -0.58 -30.69 0.62
C THR A 178 -0.60 -32.23 0.77
N TYR A 179 0.23 -32.88 1.61
CA TYR A 179 0.19 -34.34 1.83
C TYR A 179 -0.99 -34.78 2.70
N SER A 180 -1.55 -33.87 3.50
CA SER A 180 -2.89 -34.05 4.05
C SER A 180 -3.88 -33.47 3.04
N PRO A 181 -4.91 -34.22 2.61
CA PRO A 181 -6.02 -33.65 1.84
C PRO A 181 -6.77 -32.54 2.62
N TYR A 182 -6.44 -32.35 3.91
CA TYR A 182 -7.01 -31.36 4.82
C TYR A 182 -5.90 -30.74 5.70
N PRO A 183 -5.10 -29.78 5.20
CA PRO A 183 -3.97 -29.21 5.96
C PRO A 183 -4.42 -28.48 7.23
N PHE A 184 -5.65 -27.95 7.26
CA PHE A 184 -6.20 -27.18 8.38
C PHE A 184 -7.46 -27.83 8.99
N LYS A 185 -7.47 -29.14 9.23
CA LYS A 185 -8.64 -29.80 9.87
C LYS A 185 -8.87 -29.33 11.32
N ASN A 186 -7.78 -29.00 12.01
CA ASN A 186 -7.77 -28.60 13.43
C ASN A 186 -7.55 -27.09 13.57
N ILE A 187 -8.52 -26.28 13.12
CA ILE A 187 -8.49 -24.82 13.28
C ILE A 187 -8.74 -24.48 14.75
N ASP A 188 -7.84 -23.76 15.40
CA ASP A 188 -8.13 -23.17 16.71
C ASP A 188 -8.82 -21.82 16.52
N PHE A 189 -10.13 -21.78 16.78
CA PHE A 189 -10.93 -20.56 16.64
C PHE A 189 -10.54 -19.44 17.63
N LYS A 190 -9.67 -19.70 18.61
CA LYS A 190 -9.07 -18.63 19.43
C LYS A 190 -8.24 -17.68 18.58
N TRP A 191 -7.70 -18.10 17.43
CA TRP A 191 -6.96 -17.23 16.52
C TRP A 191 -7.79 -16.05 16.01
N PHE A 192 -9.11 -16.20 15.97
CA PHE A 192 -10.09 -15.21 15.51
C PHE A 192 -10.92 -14.64 16.65
N SER A 193 -10.48 -14.81 17.90
CA SER A 193 -11.14 -14.25 19.07
C SER A 193 -10.82 -12.77 19.24
N GLY A 194 -11.76 -12.01 19.83
CA GLY A 194 -11.60 -10.58 20.05
C GLY A 194 -11.75 -9.73 18.78
N THR A 195 -11.35 -8.46 18.87
CA THR A 195 -11.57 -7.44 17.84
C THR A 195 -10.27 -6.90 17.23
N ASN A 196 -9.11 -7.44 17.66
CA ASN A 196 -7.75 -7.01 17.33
C ASN A 196 -7.23 -7.53 15.99
N TRP A 197 -8.14 -7.83 15.07
CA TRP A 197 -7.81 -8.29 13.73
C TRP A 197 -8.84 -7.82 12.71
N ARG A 198 -8.43 -7.67 11.45
CA ARG A 198 -9.27 -7.31 10.31
C ARG A 198 -8.86 -8.09 9.08
N LEU A 199 -9.81 -8.29 8.18
CA LEU A 199 -9.57 -8.81 6.84
C LEU A 199 -9.62 -7.70 5.80
N HIS A 200 -8.92 -7.93 4.68
CA HIS A 200 -8.99 -7.05 3.53
C HIS A 200 -10.46 -6.85 3.07
N PRO A 201 -10.99 -5.61 3.07
CA PRO A 201 -12.41 -5.34 2.88
C PRO A 201 -12.87 -5.62 1.44
N ASP A 202 -11.98 -5.53 0.45
CA ASP A 202 -12.35 -5.77 -0.96
C ASP A 202 -12.19 -7.23 -1.39
N TRP A 203 -11.54 -8.08 -0.56
CA TRP A 203 -11.28 -9.46 -0.95
C TRP A 203 -12.41 -10.39 -0.53
N HIS A 204 -12.63 -11.43 -1.32
CA HIS A 204 -13.65 -12.44 -1.06
C HIS A 204 -12.97 -13.77 -0.76
N TYR A 205 -13.39 -14.40 0.34
CA TYR A 205 -12.98 -15.75 0.70
C TYR A 205 -14.04 -16.77 0.29
N CYS A 206 -15.28 -16.33 0.07
CA CYS A 206 -16.38 -17.11 -0.43
C CYS A 206 -17.28 -16.23 -1.31
N ARG A 207 -17.96 -16.82 -2.30
CA ARG A 207 -19.06 -16.15 -2.98
C ARG A 207 -20.19 -15.97 -1.97
N ILE A 208 -20.51 -14.71 -1.70
CA ILE A 208 -21.55 -14.28 -0.77
C ILE A 208 -22.91 -14.50 -1.47
N ASN A 209 -23.91 -15.01 -0.74
CA ASN A 209 -25.27 -15.12 -1.26
C ASN A 209 -26.03 -13.80 -0.97
N ASP A 210 -27.02 -13.44 -1.78
CA ASP A 210 -27.73 -12.14 -1.71
C ASP A 210 -28.45 -11.85 -0.36
N SER A 211 -28.39 -12.76 0.61
CA SER A 211 -28.97 -12.66 1.96
C SER A 211 -28.00 -12.29 3.09
N ASP A 212 -26.69 -12.16 2.83
CA ASP A 212 -25.64 -12.06 3.86
C ASP A 212 -25.26 -10.61 4.26
N TYR A 213 -26.05 -9.60 3.86
CA TYR A 213 -25.72 -8.18 4.01
C TYR A 213 -25.59 -7.68 5.46
N SER A 214 -26.10 -8.42 6.45
CA SER A 214 -26.03 -8.00 7.87
C SER A 214 -24.75 -8.43 8.59
N MET A 215 -23.89 -9.22 7.93
CA MET A 215 -22.68 -9.79 8.55
C MET A 215 -21.41 -9.09 8.09
N THR A 216 -20.45 -8.93 9.00
CA THR A 216 -19.09 -8.50 8.64
C THR A 216 -18.35 -9.61 7.88
N LYS A 217 -17.31 -9.22 7.11
CA LYS A 217 -16.49 -10.19 6.37
C LYS A 217 -15.76 -11.14 7.31
N GLU A 218 -15.31 -10.64 8.45
CA GLU A 218 -14.68 -11.40 9.52
C GLU A 218 -15.62 -12.46 10.09
N GLU A 219 -16.87 -12.09 10.41
CA GLU A 219 -17.87 -13.04 10.92
C GLU A 219 -18.23 -14.10 9.88
N ALA A 220 -18.47 -13.68 8.63
CA ALA A 220 -18.76 -14.59 7.53
C ALA A 220 -17.61 -15.57 7.29
N PHE A 221 -16.36 -15.10 7.37
CA PHE A 221 -15.19 -15.97 7.26
C PHE A 221 -15.16 -17.02 8.38
N VAL A 222 -15.31 -16.60 9.64
CA VAL A 222 -15.29 -17.51 10.80
C VAL A 222 -16.39 -18.57 10.71
N ILE A 223 -17.61 -18.21 10.30
CA ILE A 223 -18.71 -19.18 10.11
C ILE A 223 -18.35 -20.22 9.05
N ASN A 224 -17.83 -19.78 7.90
CA ASN A 224 -17.41 -20.69 6.84
C ASN A 224 -16.28 -21.62 7.30
N MET A 225 -15.35 -21.13 8.12
CA MET A 225 -14.25 -21.94 8.64
C MET A 225 -14.71 -22.95 9.71
N ARG A 226 -15.74 -22.63 10.50
CA ARG A 226 -16.39 -23.62 11.40
C ARG A 226 -17.00 -24.76 10.60
N HIS A 227 -17.75 -24.44 9.55
CA HIS A 227 -18.31 -25.44 8.65
C HIS A 227 -17.22 -26.29 7.98
N TYR A 228 -16.11 -25.67 7.58
CA TYR A 228 -14.96 -26.40 7.03
C TYR A 228 -14.33 -27.35 8.05
N SER A 229 -14.15 -26.92 9.30
CA SER A 229 -13.59 -27.76 10.38
C SER A 229 -14.49 -28.96 10.71
N GLU A 230 -15.81 -28.78 10.70
CA GLU A 230 -16.79 -29.84 10.96
C GLU A 230 -16.88 -30.86 9.81
N THR A 231 -16.94 -30.39 8.56
CA THR A 231 -17.16 -31.25 7.38
C THR A 231 -15.88 -31.75 6.74
N GLY A 232 -14.75 -31.12 7.05
CA GLY A 232 -13.49 -31.28 6.34
C GLY A 232 -13.54 -30.81 4.88
N ARG A 233 -14.55 -30.08 4.43
CA ARG A 233 -14.68 -29.67 3.01
C ARG A 233 -14.95 -28.19 2.86
N ILE A 234 -14.13 -27.52 2.05
CA ILE A 234 -14.38 -26.13 1.67
C ILE A 234 -15.69 -26.10 0.88
N ALA A 235 -16.61 -25.21 1.27
CA ALA A 235 -17.90 -25.09 0.62
C ALA A 235 -17.72 -24.73 -0.87
N ARG A 236 -18.63 -25.21 -1.74
CA ARG A 236 -18.50 -25.05 -3.20
C ARG A 236 -18.41 -23.59 -3.62
N ASN A 237 -19.12 -22.69 -2.94
CA ASN A 237 -19.08 -21.25 -3.17
C ASN A 237 -17.75 -20.59 -2.75
N CYS A 238 -16.93 -21.29 -1.96
CA CYS A 238 -15.60 -20.85 -1.54
C CYS A 238 -14.45 -21.49 -2.33
N ALA A 239 -14.74 -22.50 -3.17
CA ALA A 239 -13.73 -23.32 -3.84
C ALA A 239 -12.72 -22.50 -4.69
N LEU A 240 -13.18 -21.42 -5.33
CA LEU A 240 -12.33 -20.52 -6.12
C LEU A 240 -11.27 -19.79 -5.28
N TYR A 241 -11.49 -19.66 -3.97
CA TYR A 241 -10.63 -18.93 -3.05
C TYR A 241 -9.86 -19.84 -2.11
N THR A 242 -9.80 -21.15 -2.38
CA THR A 242 -9.13 -22.15 -1.55
C THR A 242 -7.70 -21.75 -1.19
N TYR A 243 -6.91 -21.33 -2.18
CA TYR A 243 -5.53 -20.86 -1.95
C TYR A 243 -5.45 -19.69 -0.96
N LEU A 244 -6.34 -18.70 -1.12
CA LEU A 244 -6.39 -17.53 -0.25
C LEU A 244 -6.84 -17.91 1.17
N ILE A 245 -7.83 -18.78 1.30
CA ILE A 245 -8.31 -19.29 2.59
C ILE A 245 -7.20 -20.02 3.33
N GLU A 246 -6.54 -20.98 2.66
CA GLU A 246 -5.46 -21.77 3.25
C GLU A 246 -4.29 -20.88 3.66
N ARG A 247 -3.96 -19.88 2.84
CA ARG A 247 -2.94 -18.89 3.18
C ARG A 247 -3.32 -18.03 4.38
N LEU A 248 -4.57 -17.59 4.45
CA LEU A 248 -5.06 -16.82 5.58
C LEU A 248 -5.06 -17.64 6.88
N LEU A 249 -5.42 -18.93 6.82
CA LEU A 249 -5.37 -19.84 7.98
C LEU A 249 -3.94 -20.05 8.46
N PHE A 250 -2.99 -20.25 7.55
CA PHE A 250 -1.57 -20.30 7.88
C PHE A 250 -1.08 -19.02 8.56
N ASP A 251 -1.39 -17.87 7.96
CA ASP A 251 -1.02 -16.56 8.51
C ASP A 251 -1.64 -16.35 9.91
N ALA A 252 -2.90 -16.79 10.12
CA ALA A 252 -3.60 -16.69 11.39
C ALA A 252 -3.00 -17.60 12.48
N GLU A 253 -2.58 -18.82 12.13
CA GLU A 253 -1.91 -19.77 13.02
C GLU A 253 -0.55 -19.23 13.49
N VAL A 254 0.30 -18.82 12.53
CA VAL A 254 1.65 -18.31 12.80
C VAL A 254 1.62 -17.06 13.65
N THR A 255 0.61 -16.20 13.46
CA THR A 255 0.48 -14.92 14.19
C THR A 255 -0.41 -15.02 15.44
N SER A 256 -0.89 -16.21 15.80
CA SER A 256 -1.90 -16.42 16.84
C SER A 256 -1.50 -15.93 18.25
N GLN A 257 -0.22 -16.01 18.61
CA GLN A 257 0.29 -15.61 19.93
C GLN A 257 0.83 -14.18 19.97
N MET A 258 0.81 -13.47 18.83
CA MET A 258 1.51 -12.20 18.69
C MET A 258 0.90 -11.09 19.57
N ASP A 259 -0.43 -11.05 19.68
CA ASP A 259 -1.12 -10.08 20.53
C ASP A 259 -0.70 -10.23 22.00
N SER A 260 -0.59 -11.48 22.48
CA SER A 260 -0.12 -11.78 23.83
C SER A 260 1.35 -11.46 24.01
N ALA A 261 2.20 -11.74 23.01
CA ALA A 261 3.62 -11.41 23.06
C ALA A 261 3.85 -9.90 23.17
N TRP A 262 3.13 -9.09 22.38
CA TRP A 262 3.22 -7.63 22.44
C TRP A 262 2.78 -7.06 23.79
N ILE A 263 1.72 -7.62 24.39
CA ILE A 263 1.22 -7.20 25.70
C ILE A 263 2.16 -7.64 26.83
N GLN A 264 2.59 -8.90 26.84
CA GLN A 264 3.37 -9.50 27.93
C GLN A 264 4.80 -8.98 27.99
N GLU A 265 5.45 -8.76 26.84
CA GLU A 265 6.85 -8.38 26.85
C GLU A 265 7.07 -6.94 27.35
N SER A 266 6.02 -6.13 27.57
CA SER A 266 6.12 -4.72 27.99
C SER A 266 7.11 -3.88 27.16
N ARG A 267 7.50 -4.37 25.97
CA ARG A 267 8.51 -3.77 25.07
C ARG A 267 8.06 -2.45 24.49
N LEU A 268 6.77 -2.15 24.63
CA LEU A 268 6.12 -0.93 24.21
C LEU A 268 6.12 0.01 25.42
N ASP A 269 7.28 0.64 25.61
CA ASP A 269 7.50 1.64 26.65
C ASP A 269 6.55 2.83 26.42
N GLU A 270 5.58 3.02 27.33
CA GLU A 270 4.63 4.15 27.31
C GLU A 270 5.37 5.49 27.14
N ARG A 271 6.60 5.62 27.64
CA ARG A 271 7.43 6.84 27.52
C ARG A 271 7.85 7.13 26.08
N LYS A 272 7.91 6.11 25.23
CA LYS A 272 8.20 6.27 23.80
C LYS A 272 6.96 6.76 23.02
N GLY A 273 5.81 6.90 23.68
CA GLY A 273 4.56 7.38 23.08
C GLY A 273 4.02 6.47 21.98
N VAL A 274 4.42 5.19 21.96
CA VAL A 274 3.85 4.19 21.05
C VAL A 274 2.49 3.79 21.60
N HIS A 275 1.44 3.97 20.81
CA HIS A 275 0.06 3.66 21.23
C HIS A 275 -0.60 2.57 20.39
N LEU A 276 0.05 2.13 19.32
CA LEU A 276 -0.46 1.06 18.48
C LEU A 276 0.72 0.31 17.88
N VAL A 277 0.61 -1.02 17.85
CA VAL A 277 1.44 -1.89 17.03
C VAL A 277 0.56 -2.73 16.12
N TYR A 278 1.07 -3.07 14.95
CA TYR A 278 0.33 -3.86 13.97
C TYR A 278 1.23 -4.72 13.10
N LEU A 279 0.61 -5.72 12.51
CA LEU A 279 1.17 -6.58 11.48
C LEU A 279 0.13 -6.75 10.38
N ALA A 280 0.51 -6.49 9.15
CA ALA A 280 -0.27 -6.79 7.97
C ALA A 280 0.41 -7.93 7.20
N THR A 281 -0.37 -8.93 6.80
CA THR A 281 0.10 -10.12 6.09
C THR A 281 -0.23 -10.06 4.61
N HIS A 282 0.41 -10.96 3.85
CA HIS A 282 0.16 -11.12 2.43
C HIS A 282 -1.25 -11.67 2.11
N ALA A 283 -1.89 -12.42 3.02
CA ALA A 283 -3.25 -12.93 2.83
C ALA A 283 -4.35 -11.90 3.11
N GLY A 284 -4.00 -10.67 3.49
CA GLY A 284 -4.98 -9.66 3.87
C GLY A 284 -5.43 -9.73 5.33
N LEU A 285 -4.79 -10.54 6.18
CA LEU A 285 -4.95 -10.46 7.64
C LEU A 285 -4.14 -9.28 8.17
N THR A 286 -4.79 -8.42 8.94
CA THR A 286 -4.13 -7.38 9.73
C THR A 286 -4.43 -7.62 11.21
N ARG A 287 -3.39 -7.80 12.04
CA ARG A 287 -3.48 -7.84 13.51
C ARG A 287 -2.96 -6.54 14.11
N PHE A 288 -3.55 -6.10 15.20
CA PHE A 288 -3.11 -4.88 15.87
C PHE A 288 -3.43 -4.91 17.36
N VAL A 289 -2.61 -4.22 18.15
CA VAL A 289 -2.86 -3.99 19.57
C VAL A 289 -2.77 -2.50 19.85
N SER A 290 -3.82 -1.97 20.46
CA SER A 290 -3.92 -0.58 20.88
C SER A 290 -3.58 -0.48 22.36
N MET A 291 -2.89 0.59 22.73
CA MET A 291 -2.45 0.85 24.10
C MET A 291 -2.94 2.22 24.53
N ASP A 292 -3.62 2.25 25.67
CA ASP A 292 -4.07 3.49 26.27
C ASP A 292 -2.92 4.20 26.97
N LEU A 293 -2.42 5.27 26.36
CA LEU A 293 -1.42 6.12 26.97
C LEU A 293 -2.08 6.99 28.05
N LYS A 294 -1.56 6.96 29.27
CA LYS A 294 -2.16 7.61 30.46
C LYS A 294 -2.41 9.11 30.27
N ASP A 295 -1.53 9.79 29.57
CA ASP A 295 -1.58 11.25 29.34
C ASP A 295 -2.30 11.63 28.04
N VAL A 296 -2.95 10.68 27.38
CA VAL A 296 -3.60 10.86 26.09
C VAL A 296 -5.11 10.75 26.25
N GLN A 297 -5.82 11.55 25.46
CA GLN A 297 -7.27 11.46 25.28
C GLN A 297 -7.56 11.04 23.85
N TYR A 298 -7.79 9.75 23.64
CA TYR A 298 -8.36 9.24 22.39
C TYR A 298 -9.83 9.62 22.36
N GLN A 299 -10.21 10.44 21.39
CA GLN A 299 -11.62 10.81 21.21
C GLN A 299 -12.32 9.78 20.32
N PRO A 300 -13.59 9.44 20.60
CA PRO A 300 -14.35 8.50 19.78
C PRO A 300 -14.52 9.02 18.35
N ASP A 301 -14.54 8.11 17.38
CA ASP A 301 -14.83 8.44 15.99
C ASP A 301 -16.20 9.14 15.91
N VAL A 302 -16.30 10.23 15.14
CA VAL A 302 -17.50 11.11 15.05
C VAL A 302 -18.78 10.35 14.65
N GLN A 303 -18.69 9.09 14.20
CA GLN A 303 -19.82 8.25 13.78
C GLN A 303 -20.41 7.33 14.86
N THR A 304 -19.80 7.18 16.06
CA THR A 304 -20.26 6.18 17.06
C THR A 304 -21.27 6.67 18.10
N TRP A 305 -21.88 7.84 17.93
CA TRP A 305 -22.91 8.31 18.86
C TRP A 305 -24.30 7.82 18.44
N GLN A 306 -24.71 6.64 18.93
CA GLN A 306 -26.13 6.38 19.19
C GLN A 306 -26.44 7.00 20.55
N SER A 307 -27.29 8.02 20.55
CA SER A 307 -27.68 8.78 21.74
C SER A 307 -28.70 8.00 22.57
N ASP A 308 -28.22 7.21 23.53
CA ASP A 308 -29.01 6.80 24.68
C ASP A 308 -28.41 7.44 25.94
N ASP A 309 -28.63 8.75 26.10
CA ASP A 309 -28.95 9.34 27.40
C ASP A 309 -29.15 10.87 27.28
N ASN A 310 -30.19 11.36 27.94
CA ASN A 310 -30.56 12.78 28.06
C ASN A 310 -29.60 13.57 28.96
N ARG A 311 -28.29 13.52 28.67
CA ARG A 311 -27.29 14.42 29.27
C ARG A 311 -26.49 15.09 28.17
N THR A 312 -26.98 16.26 27.76
CA THR A 312 -26.23 17.26 26.99
C THR A 312 -25.11 17.84 27.86
N GLU A 313 -23.98 17.14 27.94
CA GLU A 313 -22.71 17.85 28.00
C GLU A 313 -22.36 18.25 26.57
N GLU A 314 -22.40 19.56 26.29
CA GLU A 314 -22.01 20.11 25.00
C GLU A 314 -20.52 19.76 24.74
N LEU A 315 -20.29 18.83 23.80
CA LEU A 315 -18.96 18.54 23.26
C LEU A 315 -18.36 19.84 22.70
N PRO A 316 -17.04 20.09 22.85
CA PRO A 316 -16.38 21.24 22.23
C PRO A 316 -16.64 21.24 20.72
N VAL A 317 -17.38 22.24 20.24
CA VAL A 317 -18.02 22.31 18.91
C VAL A 317 -17.02 22.45 17.74
N THR A 318 -15.70 22.43 17.96
CA THR A 318 -14.71 22.56 16.88
C THR A 318 -13.48 21.68 17.10
N LEU A 319 -13.66 20.38 16.95
CA LEU A 319 -12.54 19.47 16.84
C LEU A 319 -12.00 19.44 15.40
N ASP A 320 -10.89 20.13 15.19
CA ASP A 320 -10.15 20.05 13.92
C ASP A 320 -9.39 18.71 13.88
N LYS A 321 -9.85 17.79 13.02
CA LYS A 321 -9.20 16.51 12.65
C LYS A 321 -9.05 15.48 13.79
N PRO A 322 -10.13 14.76 14.15
CA PRO A 322 -10.08 13.73 15.20
C PRO A 322 -9.19 12.54 14.80
N TYR A 323 -8.71 11.81 15.81
CA TYR A 323 -7.96 10.58 15.61
C TYR A 323 -8.86 9.46 15.08
N PHE A 324 -8.58 8.99 13.87
CA PHE A 324 -9.15 7.75 13.34
C PHE A 324 -8.22 6.58 13.60
N HIS A 325 -8.76 5.52 14.21
CA HIS A 325 -8.00 4.32 14.53
C HIS A 325 -7.38 3.65 13.29
N PHE A 326 -6.16 3.13 13.39
CA PHE A 326 -5.45 2.47 12.28
C PHE A 326 -6.29 1.39 11.61
N SER A 327 -6.94 0.52 12.37
CA SER A 327 -7.78 -0.56 11.84
C SER A 327 -9.00 -0.10 11.03
N LYS A 328 -9.31 1.20 11.06
CA LYS A 328 -10.34 1.84 10.21
C LYS A 328 -9.73 2.61 9.04
N ARG A 329 -8.51 3.14 9.20
CA ARG A 329 -7.79 3.89 8.16
C ARG A 329 -7.09 3.00 7.15
N HIS A 330 -6.48 1.92 7.63
CA HIS A 330 -5.62 1.02 6.87
C HIS A 330 -6.20 -0.39 6.91
N THR A 331 -7.24 -0.58 6.11
CA THR A 331 -8.01 -1.83 6.09
C THR A 331 -7.52 -2.79 5.01
N ARG A 332 -6.76 -2.32 4.01
CA ARG A 332 -6.45 -3.07 2.79
C ARG A 332 -5.07 -3.73 2.77
N ALA A 333 -4.44 -3.94 3.92
CA ALA A 333 -3.19 -4.68 4.06
C ALA A 333 -2.14 -4.33 2.97
N LEU A 334 -1.81 -5.27 2.07
CA LEU A 334 -0.82 -5.08 1.00
C LEU A 334 -1.17 -4.03 -0.06
N ASP A 335 -2.43 -3.64 -0.20
CA ASP A 335 -2.82 -2.57 -1.12
C ASP A 335 -2.45 -1.19 -0.57
N GLU A 336 -2.20 -1.10 0.73
CA GLU A 336 -1.84 0.12 1.43
C GLU A 336 -0.41 0.57 1.12
N VAL A 337 -0.24 1.90 1.10
CA VAL A 337 1.06 2.52 0.77
C VAL A 337 2.13 2.16 1.80
N PHE A 338 1.79 2.08 3.09
CA PHE A 338 2.76 1.72 4.13
C PHE A 338 3.35 0.33 3.90
N TYR A 339 2.52 -0.63 3.45
CA TYR A 339 2.94 -1.99 3.16
C TYR A 339 3.87 -1.99 1.94
N LYS A 340 3.43 -1.38 0.84
CA LYS A 340 4.19 -1.31 -0.41
C LYS A 340 5.56 -0.64 -0.22
N ARG A 341 5.61 0.46 0.54
CA ARG A 341 6.86 1.18 0.86
C ARG A 341 7.79 0.35 1.74
N ALA A 342 7.28 -0.24 2.83
CA ALA A 342 8.11 -1.06 3.71
C ALA A 342 8.76 -2.24 2.97
N MET A 343 8.04 -2.83 2.03
CA MET A 343 8.52 -3.93 1.21
C MET A 343 9.64 -3.53 0.23
N GLN A 344 9.84 -2.25 -0.07
CA GLN A 344 10.98 -1.79 -0.89
C GLN A 344 12.32 -1.91 -0.14
N PHE A 345 12.28 -2.01 1.20
CA PHE A 345 13.44 -2.06 2.07
C PHE A 345 13.63 -3.46 2.65
N LEU A 346 14.04 -4.39 1.78
CA LEU A 346 14.31 -5.79 2.14
C LEU A 346 15.56 -5.95 3.05
N ASN A 347 16.34 -4.89 3.26
CA ASN A 347 17.39 -4.86 4.28
C ASN A 347 16.85 -4.79 5.72
N GLY A 348 15.52 -4.64 5.90
CA GLY A 348 14.89 -4.57 7.22
C GLY A 348 14.99 -3.20 7.88
N GLU A 349 15.16 -2.14 7.10
CA GLU A 349 15.08 -0.77 7.63
C GLU A 349 13.64 -0.34 7.92
N PHE A 350 13.50 0.63 8.83
CA PHE A 350 12.20 1.25 9.09
C PHE A 350 11.95 2.39 8.11
N VAL A 351 10.77 2.38 7.51
CA VAL A 351 10.24 3.49 6.72
C VAL A 351 9.29 4.30 7.58
N PHE A 352 9.56 5.59 7.70
CA PHE A 352 8.75 6.52 8.48
C PHE A 352 7.80 7.32 7.58
N ASP A 353 6.60 7.59 8.10
CA ASP A 353 5.65 8.56 7.52
C ASP A 353 4.92 9.31 8.62
N VAL A 354 4.46 10.51 8.30
CA VAL A 354 3.74 11.38 9.24
C VAL A 354 2.33 11.61 8.74
N ASN A 355 1.36 11.44 9.63
CA ASN A 355 -0.04 11.73 9.37
C ASN A 355 -0.43 13.07 10.04
N ILE A 356 -0.51 14.12 9.22
CA ILE A 356 -0.92 15.48 9.63
C ILE A 356 -2.44 15.71 9.61
N THR A 357 -3.24 14.71 9.21
CA THR A 357 -4.69 14.82 9.11
C THR A 357 -5.41 14.27 10.34
N ASN A 358 -4.67 13.73 11.32
CA ASN A 358 -5.19 13.16 12.54
C ASN A 358 -4.47 13.77 13.74
N ASN A 359 -5.23 14.32 14.67
CA ASN A 359 -4.71 14.82 15.94
C ASN A 359 -5.12 13.90 17.09
N ILE A 360 -4.15 13.63 17.95
CA ILE A 360 -4.34 13.00 19.27
C ILE A 360 -4.17 14.10 20.32
N TYR A 361 -5.11 14.18 21.25
CA TYR A 361 -5.11 15.23 22.29
C TYR A 361 -4.41 14.73 23.54
N LEU A 362 -3.64 15.61 24.16
CA LEU A 362 -2.92 15.34 25.41
C LEU A 362 -3.69 15.96 26.58
N LYS A 363 -3.63 15.29 27.73
CA LYS A 363 -4.19 15.82 28.97
C LYS A 363 -3.40 17.07 29.38
N ASN A 364 -4.13 18.12 29.78
CA ASN A 364 -3.53 19.37 30.25
C ASN A 364 -2.53 19.11 31.38
N GLY A 365 -1.30 19.65 31.24
CA GLY A 365 -0.25 19.51 32.25
C GLY A 365 0.50 18.17 32.24
N SER A 366 0.39 17.36 31.18
CA SER A 366 1.23 16.17 31.00
C SER A 366 2.72 16.54 31.13
N GLN A 367 3.40 15.90 32.08
CA GLN A 367 4.86 16.01 32.24
C GLN A 367 5.62 15.05 31.32
N THR A 368 4.94 14.03 30.79
CA THR A 368 5.51 12.99 29.93
C THR A 368 5.89 13.56 28.55
N TYR A 369 5.16 14.57 28.06
CA TYR A 369 5.37 15.14 26.72
C TYR A 369 5.64 16.65 26.76
N PRO A 370 6.80 17.10 27.28
CA PRO A 370 7.09 18.50 27.57
C PRO A 370 7.13 19.42 26.33
N HIS A 371 7.29 18.84 25.13
CA HIS A 371 7.37 19.57 23.86
C HIS A 371 5.99 19.81 23.20
N ALA A 372 4.93 19.17 23.67
CA ALA A 372 3.58 19.29 23.11
C ALA A 372 2.75 20.41 23.80
N LYS A 373 3.25 21.65 23.72
CA LYS A 373 2.68 22.81 24.43
C LYS A 373 1.26 23.22 23.99
N ASP A 374 0.84 22.84 22.79
CA ASP A 374 -0.51 23.06 22.25
C ASP A 374 -1.52 21.98 22.68
N GLY A 375 -1.11 21.01 23.50
CA GLY A 375 -1.96 19.92 23.97
C GLY A 375 -2.38 18.95 22.87
N ARG A 376 -1.69 18.94 21.72
CA ARG A 376 -2.00 18.10 20.57
C ARG A 376 -0.74 17.43 20.04
N SER A 377 -0.89 16.22 19.52
CA SER A 377 0.16 15.50 18.80
C SER A 377 -0.42 14.90 17.53
N ILE A 378 0.32 15.01 16.43
CA ILE A 378 0.06 14.21 15.23
C ILE A 378 0.68 12.81 15.38
N ILE A 379 0.51 11.97 14.36
CA ILE A 379 0.94 10.57 14.39
C ILE A 379 2.13 10.36 13.47
N VAL A 380 3.15 9.68 14.00
CA VAL A 380 4.25 9.11 13.22
C VAL A 380 4.03 7.62 13.13
N THR A 381 4.21 7.07 11.93
CA THR A 381 4.19 5.63 11.69
C THR A 381 5.58 5.17 11.28
N GLY A 382 6.02 4.06 11.86
CA GLY A 382 7.24 3.36 11.45
C GLY A 382 6.88 1.97 10.95
N ASN A 383 7.34 1.60 9.75
CA ASN A 383 6.97 0.35 9.09
C ASN A 383 8.22 -0.40 8.64
N ARG A 384 8.21 -1.73 8.75
CA ARG A 384 9.33 -2.58 8.35
C ARG A 384 8.82 -3.90 7.76
N ALA A 385 9.43 -4.35 6.68
CA ALA A 385 9.18 -5.68 6.13
C ALA A 385 9.80 -6.79 6.99
N ILE A 386 9.06 -7.88 7.14
CA ILE A 386 9.54 -9.14 7.71
C ILE A 386 9.88 -10.08 6.55
N LEU A 387 11.13 -10.52 6.54
CA LEU A 387 11.62 -11.55 5.65
C LEU A 387 11.84 -12.84 6.42
N VAL A 388 11.49 -13.96 5.79
CA VAL A 388 11.80 -15.30 6.28
C VAL A 388 12.89 -15.88 5.39
N ARG A 389 13.91 -16.46 6.01
CA ARG A 389 15.05 -17.08 5.34
C ARG A 389 14.95 -18.60 5.49
N ASP A 390 15.17 -19.33 4.41
CA ASP A 390 15.26 -20.79 4.43
C ASP A 390 16.69 -21.27 4.79
N ASP A 391 16.85 -22.59 4.95
CA ASP A 391 18.14 -23.21 5.27
C ASP A 391 19.20 -23.05 4.17
N TYR A 392 18.77 -22.72 2.94
CA TYR A 392 19.65 -22.47 1.79
C TYR A 392 20.04 -20.99 1.66
N GLY A 393 19.56 -20.13 2.55
CA GLY A 393 19.82 -18.69 2.54
C GLY A 393 18.95 -17.88 1.59
N ASN A 394 17.91 -18.48 0.99
CA ASN A 394 16.92 -17.76 0.19
C ASN A 394 15.98 -16.99 1.12
N GLU A 395 15.71 -15.73 0.79
CA GLU A 395 14.78 -14.88 1.55
C GLU A 395 13.48 -14.67 0.79
N ALA A 396 12.36 -14.74 1.52
CA ALA A 396 11.04 -14.45 1.00
C ALA A 396 10.31 -13.48 1.93
N PRO A 397 9.61 -12.47 1.37
CA PRO A 397 8.81 -11.57 2.19
C PRO A 397 7.60 -12.27 2.79
N ALA A 398 7.35 -12.01 4.07
CA ALA A 398 6.27 -12.63 4.83
C ALA A 398 5.13 -11.66 5.12
N SER A 399 5.47 -10.52 5.71
CA SER A 399 4.51 -9.55 6.26
C SER A 399 5.18 -8.21 6.50
N VAL A 400 4.41 -7.19 6.86
CA VAL A 400 4.91 -5.88 7.30
C VAL A 400 4.46 -5.63 8.72
N VAL A 401 5.39 -5.31 9.60
CA VAL A 401 5.11 -4.83 10.96
C VAL A 401 5.27 -3.33 11.03
N GLY A 402 4.51 -2.70 11.91
CA GLY A 402 4.65 -1.30 12.17
C GLY A 402 4.10 -0.88 13.52
N PHE A 403 4.28 0.40 13.81
CA PHE A 403 3.77 1.03 15.01
C PHE A 403 3.32 2.45 14.72
N GLU A 404 2.36 2.94 15.50
CA GLU A 404 2.00 4.35 15.58
C GLU A 404 2.50 4.93 16.90
N MET A 405 3.14 6.09 16.82
CA MET A 405 3.56 6.85 17.97
C MET A 405 3.19 8.32 17.86
N LEU A 406 3.12 8.95 19.03
CA LEU A 406 2.95 10.39 19.14
C LEU A 406 4.17 11.10 18.53
N TYR A 407 3.91 12.04 17.62
CA TYR A 407 4.94 12.94 17.11
C TYR A 407 5.67 13.68 18.23
N ALA A 408 4.99 14.05 19.32
CA ALA A 408 5.63 14.65 20.49
C ALA A 408 6.77 13.80 21.08
N SER A 409 6.58 12.47 21.16
CA SER A 409 7.61 11.53 21.61
C SER A 409 8.70 11.33 20.55
N PHE A 410 8.31 11.37 19.27
CA PHE A 410 9.27 11.35 18.17
C PHE A 410 10.20 12.58 18.19
N GLU A 411 9.69 13.77 18.48
CA GLU A 411 10.50 14.99 18.64
C GLU A 411 11.52 14.83 19.78
N GLU A 412 11.11 14.27 20.91
CA GLU A 412 12.02 14.00 22.04
C GLU A 412 13.11 12.98 21.65
N MET A 413 12.74 11.95 20.87
CA MET A 413 13.71 10.99 20.33
C MET A 413 14.73 11.68 19.43
N ILE A 414 14.31 12.55 18.51
CA ILE A 414 15.20 13.32 17.63
C ILE A 414 16.05 14.31 18.42
N TYR A 415 15.48 14.97 19.43
CA TYR A 415 16.22 15.85 20.33
C TYR A 415 17.36 15.10 21.02
N ASN A 416 17.08 13.92 21.58
CA ASN A 416 18.09 13.10 22.24
C ASN A 416 19.13 12.55 21.26
N ALA A 417 18.69 12.03 20.11
CA ALA A 417 19.58 11.48 19.07
C ALA A 417 20.51 12.54 18.46
N SER A 418 20.04 13.78 18.34
CA SER A 418 20.82 14.92 17.86
C SER A 418 21.75 15.53 18.92
N HIS A 419 22.01 14.85 20.04
CA HIS A 419 22.78 15.39 21.16
C HIS A 419 22.27 16.74 21.64
N LYS A 420 20.93 16.89 21.67
CA LYS A 420 20.22 18.10 22.09
C LYS A 420 20.35 19.30 21.15
N MET A 421 20.86 19.11 19.93
CA MET A 421 20.98 20.19 18.94
C MET A 421 19.63 20.55 18.31
N CYS A 422 18.80 19.56 18.00
CA CYS A 422 17.53 19.75 17.31
C CYS A 422 16.38 19.95 18.32
N HIS A 423 16.13 21.21 18.68
CA HIS A 423 15.03 21.59 19.58
C HIS A 423 14.31 22.86 19.11
N PHE A 424 13.15 23.12 19.71
CA PHE A 424 12.47 24.40 19.59
C PHE A 424 13.42 25.54 19.93
N ASN A 425 13.52 26.57 19.08
CA ASN A 425 14.44 27.70 19.26
C ASN A 425 15.94 27.36 19.15
N SER A 426 16.31 26.27 18.48
CA SER A 426 17.71 26.03 18.13
C SER A 426 18.22 27.07 17.13
N LYS A 427 19.48 27.48 17.27
CA LYS A 427 20.20 28.31 16.28
C LYS A 427 20.36 27.61 14.94
N VAL A 428 20.28 26.27 14.92
CA VAL A 428 20.41 25.43 13.74
C VAL A 428 19.04 24.88 13.38
N ARG A 429 18.65 24.97 12.10
CA ARG A 429 17.46 24.29 11.62
C ARG A 429 17.78 22.83 11.34
N CYS A 430 17.00 21.94 11.93
CA CYS A 430 17.09 20.51 11.71
C CYS A 430 15.91 19.99 10.92
N TYR A 431 16.19 19.08 9.99
CA TYR A 431 15.19 18.36 9.21
C TYR A 431 15.53 16.87 9.22
N LEU A 432 14.52 16.02 9.32
CA LEU A 432 14.61 14.61 8.98
C LEU A 432 13.79 14.38 7.71
N LEU A 433 14.42 13.78 6.72
CA LEU A 433 13.83 13.51 5.43
C LEU A 433 13.56 12.02 5.29
N ASP A 434 12.47 11.67 4.62
CA ASP A 434 12.26 10.31 4.14
C ASP A 434 13.17 10.01 2.94
N GLU A 435 13.12 8.77 2.46
CA GLU A 435 13.96 8.27 1.37
C GLU A 435 13.75 9.02 0.03
N HIS A 436 12.70 9.83 -0.09
CA HIS A 436 12.37 10.64 -1.27
C HIS A 436 12.48 12.15 -1.00
N GLY A 437 13.05 12.57 0.14
CA GLY A 437 13.24 13.98 0.45
C GLY A 437 12.00 14.71 0.95
N TYR A 438 10.96 13.99 1.39
CA TYR A 438 9.83 14.60 2.11
C TYR A 438 10.13 14.74 3.59
N ILE A 439 9.70 15.85 4.17
CA ILE A 439 10.03 16.19 5.55
C ILE A 439 9.17 15.36 6.51
N VAL A 440 9.84 14.52 7.31
CA VAL A 440 9.26 13.72 8.40
C VAL A 440 9.39 14.45 9.73
N TYR A 441 10.48 15.19 9.95
CA TYR A 441 10.63 16.06 11.12
C TYR A 441 11.23 17.40 10.70
N ALA A 442 10.79 18.47 11.35
CA ALA A 442 11.38 19.79 11.22
C ALA A 442 11.44 20.47 12.60
N SER A 443 12.59 21.04 12.94
CA SER A 443 12.68 21.93 14.09
C SER A 443 11.89 23.21 13.83
N LEU A 444 11.05 23.61 14.77
CA LEU A 444 10.27 24.85 14.68
C LEU A 444 11.16 26.10 14.59
N PRO A 445 10.96 26.97 13.58
CA PRO A 445 11.52 28.31 13.55
C PRO A 445 11.07 29.14 14.76
N HIS A 446 11.95 30.00 15.26
CA HIS A 446 11.66 30.96 16.34
C HIS A 446 10.42 31.85 16.09
N THR A 447 10.06 32.07 14.83
CA THR A 447 9.04 33.04 14.39
C THR A 447 7.71 32.40 13.96
N SER A 448 7.63 31.08 13.82
CA SER A 448 6.45 30.40 13.29
C SER A 448 5.67 29.66 14.36
N GLN A 449 4.35 29.79 14.35
CA GLN A 449 3.45 29.08 15.27
C GLN A 449 2.94 27.74 14.72
N GLU A 450 3.13 27.45 13.42
CA GLU A 450 2.53 26.28 12.78
C GLU A 450 3.54 25.18 12.43
N ARG A 451 3.70 24.19 13.33
CA ARG A 451 4.49 22.96 13.10
C ARG A 451 4.15 22.23 11.81
N VAL A 452 2.84 22.15 11.53
CA VAL A 452 2.28 21.32 10.47
C VAL A 452 2.64 21.85 9.08
N HIS A 453 3.03 23.13 8.98
CA HIS A 453 3.31 23.75 7.69
C HIS A 453 4.39 22.98 6.92
N TYR A 454 5.50 22.61 7.56
CA TYR A 454 6.65 22.00 6.88
C TYR A 454 6.51 20.49 6.63
N LEU A 455 5.73 19.80 7.45
CA LEU A 455 5.67 18.34 7.42
C LEU A 455 5.01 17.83 6.14
N ARG A 456 5.55 16.73 5.59
CA ARG A 456 5.17 16.12 4.31
C ARG A 456 5.35 17.00 3.07
N GLN A 457 5.93 18.19 3.22
CA GLN A 457 6.36 18.97 2.06
C GLN A 457 7.64 18.37 1.49
N PHE A 458 7.81 18.50 0.18
CA PHE A 458 9.06 18.16 -0.46
C PHE A 458 10.11 19.20 -0.03
N PHE A 459 11.24 18.74 0.53
CA PHE A 459 12.24 19.64 1.11
C PHE A 459 12.77 20.65 0.10
N GLY A 460 12.93 20.25 -1.17
CA GLY A 460 13.37 21.15 -2.24
C GLY A 460 12.38 22.26 -2.63
N HIS A 461 11.12 22.22 -2.16
CA HIS A 461 10.15 23.30 -2.37
C HIS A 461 10.24 24.38 -1.29
N LEU A 462 10.89 24.10 -0.15
CA LEU A 462 11.11 25.13 0.85
C LEU A 462 12.02 26.19 0.24
N SER A 463 11.50 27.41 0.11
CA SER A 463 12.33 28.59 -0.11
C SER A 463 13.18 28.76 1.13
N LEU A 464 14.33 28.08 1.18
CA LEU A 464 15.33 28.25 2.22
C LEU A 464 15.73 29.73 2.18
N GLU A 465 15.27 30.50 3.17
CA GLU A 465 15.66 31.89 3.37
C GLU A 465 17.19 31.96 3.29
N ASN A 466 17.71 32.80 2.38
CA ASN A 466 19.12 33.10 2.11
C ASN A 466 20.13 32.36 3.00
N THR A 467 20.34 31.07 2.75
CA THR A 467 21.40 30.31 3.43
C THR A 467 22.72 30.63 2.73
N GLU A 468 23.73 31.06 3.50
CA GLU A 468 25.08 31.41 3.00
C GLU A 468 25.75 30.28 2.19
N ASN A 469 25.26 29.03 2.31
CA ASN A 469 25.76 27.84 1.63
C ASN A 469 24.69 27.08 0.80
N GLY A 470 23.65 27.77 0.31
CA GLY A 470 22.58 27.15 -0.48
C GLY A 470 23.01 26.48 -1.80
N ALA A 471 24.29 26.56 -2.21
CA ALA A 471 24.83 25.85 -3.38
C ALA A 471 25.11 24.35 -3.11
N ILE A 472 25.59 23.99 -1.91
CA ILE A 472 25.86 22.60 -1.53
C ILE A 472 24.55 21.86 -1.29
N GLU A 473 23.59 22.53 -0.66
CA GLU A 473 22.24 22.01 -0.43
C GLU A 473 21.50 21.79 -1.75
N ARG A 474 21.58 22.74 -2.70
CA ARG A 474 21.08 22.57 -4.07
C ARG A 474 21.81 21.48 -4.87
N TYR A 475 23.10 21.26 -4.64
CA TYR A 475 23.88 20.20 -5.28
C TYR A 475 23.50 18.81 -4.75
N LEU A 476 23.36 18.65 -3.43
CA LEU A 476 22.87 17.43 -2.80
C LEU A 476 21.41 17.15 -3.19
N MET A 477 20.58 18.19 -3.25
CA MET A 477 19.21 18.11 -3.75
C MET A 477 19.16 17.71 -5.23
N LYS A 478 19.98 18.30 -6.10
CA LYS A 478 20.02 17.91 -7.53
C LYS A 478 20.40 16.44 -7.71
N LYS A 479 21.36 15.93 -6.93
CA LYS A 479 21.68 14.48 -6.92
C LYS A 479 20.55 13.58 -6.40
N LEU A 480 19.71 14.06 -5.48
CA LEU A 480 18.56 13.32 -4.94
C LEU A 480 17.30 13.45 -5.82
N VAL A 481 17.12 14.60 -6.49
CA VAL A 481 15.98 14.96 -7.35
C VAL A 481 16.10 14.39 -8.75
N ASP A 482 17.29 14.43 -9.36
CA ASP A 482 17.54 13.94 -10.73
C ASP A 482 17.34 12.42 -10.85
N LEU A 483 17.22 11.69 -9.73
CA LEU A 483 16.91 10.26 -9.73
C LEU A 483 15.39 9.96 -9.70
N PHE A 484 14.53 10.83 -9.14
CA PHE A 484 13.21 10.36 -8.68
C PHE A 484 12.01 11.33 -8.77
N VAL A 485 12.12 12.55 -9.29
CA VAL A 485 10.95 13.46 -9.37
C VAL A 485 10.51 13.74 -10.81
N TYR A 486 9.42 13.09 -11.23
CA TYR A 486 8.61 13.55 -12.36
C TYR A 486 7.80 14.78 -11.91
N GLN A 487 8.11 15.95 -12.46
CA GLN A 487 7.32 17.15 -12.18
C GLN A 487 5.98 17.10 -12.92
N LYS A 488 4.92 17.24 -12.11
CA LYS A 488 3.50 17.60 -12.37
C LYS A 488 2.86 17.23 -13.70
#